data_AF-B8EPH0-F1
#
_entry.id   AF-B8EPH0-F1
#
_cell.length_a   1.000
_cell.length_b   1.000
_cell.length_c   1.000
_cell.angle_alpha   90.00
_cell.angle_beta   90.00
_cell.angle_gamma   90.00
#
_symmetry.space_group_name_H-M   'P 1'
#
loop_
_entity.id
_entity.type
_entity.pdbx_description
1 polymer ?
#
loop_
_entity_poly.entity_id
_entity_poly.type
_entity_poly.pdbx_seq_one_letter_code
_entity_poly.pdbx_strand_id
1 'polypeptide(L)'
;MQKRLAEFLAQFGFRTDAGLVDAWTWRAGFGFLTVLLIILTTIWRLVEPYAYRELTPQSSLIDWRTLATFVYLLFYSLGVIFIGISLYNLSAKRLRARGLPTGLAGLVPLGVLFSGAAHWLQPRVSENLSHWYVVGVDALLVGAVVWTVLELGFREPRALTPVEPRV
;
A
#
# COMPACT_ATOMS: atom_id res chain seq x y z
N MET A 1 20.58 14.51 10.60
CA MET A 1 19.54 13.47 10.41
C MET A 1 18.16 14.06 10.08
N GLN A 2 17.67 15.07 10.82
CA GLN A 2 16.38 15.75 10.54
C GLN A 2 16.24 16.39 9.15
N LYS A 3 17.30 17.04 8.62
CA LYS A 3 17.26 17.64 7.26
C LYS A 3 16.98 16.62 6.14
N ARG A 4 17.58 15.42 6.23
CA ARG A 4 17.35 14.34 5.26
C ARG A 4 15.91 13.83 5.28
N LEU A 5 15.26 13.80 6.45
CA LEU A 5 13.88 13.34 6.58
C LEU A 5 12.91 14.34 5.93
N ALA A 6 13.13 15.65 6.14
CA ALA A 6 12.32 16.70 5.53
C ALA A 6 12.48 16.78 4.01
N GLU A 7 13.72 16.61 3.50
CA GLU A 7 13.99 16.53 2.06
C GLU A 7 13.37 15.27 1.44
N PHE A 8 13.45 14.12 2.14
CA PHE A 8 12.81 12.88 1.71
C PHE A 8 11.29 13.03 1.63
N LEU A 9 10.66 13.68 2.62
CA LEU A 9 9.23 14.01 2.63
C LEU A 9 8.83 15.00 1.52
N ALA A 10 9.69 15.94 1.16
CA ALA A 10 9.46 16.86 0.04
C ALA A 10 9.64 16.20 -1.34
N GLN A 11 10.51 15.19 -1.46
CA GLN A 11 10.72 14.40 -2.69
C GLN A 11 9.83 13.14 -2.79
N PHE A 12 8.99 12.89 -1.78
CA PHE A 12 8.22 11.65 -1.58
C PHE A 12 7.23 11.33 -2.70
N GLY A 13 6.94 12.29 -3.59
CA GLY A 13 6.14 12.05 -4.78
C GLY A 13 6.81 11.12 -5.80
N PHE A 14 8.11 10.82 -5.68
CA PHE A 14 8.92 10.06 -6.66
C PHE A 14 8.65 10.50 -8.10
N ARG A 15 8.32 11.79 -8.27
CA ARG A 15 7.57 12.36 -9.40
C ARG A 15 8.39 12.45 -10.68
N THR A 16 9.70 12.28 -10.59
CA THR A 16 10.60 12.19 -11.73
C THR A 16 10.83 10.72 -12.11
N ASP A 17 10.61 10.41 -13.38
CA ASP A 17 10.93 9.11 -14.00
C ASP A 17 12.44 8.82 -14.01
N ALA A 18 13.27 9.82 -13.70
CA ALA A 18 14.71 9.68 -13.56
C ALA A 18 15.10 9.21 -12.15
N GLY A 19 16.04 8.25 -12.09
CA GLY A 19 16.70 7.84 -10.85
C GLY A 19 16.56 6.35 -10.53
N LEU A 20 17.62 5.82 -9.91
CA LEU A 20 17.68 4.46 -9.37
C LEU A 20 17.61 4.56 -7.84
N VAL A 21 16.90 3.62 -7.23
CA VAL A 21 16.77 3.55 -5.76
C VAL A 21 17.63 2.40 -5.25
N ASP A 22 18.41 2.63 -4.20
CA ASP A 22 19.18 1.61 -3.49
C ASP A 22 18.33 0.88 -2.44
N ALA A 23 18.84 -0.24 -1.91
CA ALA A 23 18.11 -1.07 -0.96
C ALA A 23 17.83 -0.37 0.37
N TRP A 24 18.70 0.53 0.83
CA TRP A 24 18.48 1.26 2.07
C TRP A 24 17.34 2.28 1.91
N THR A 25 17.39 3.08 0.85
CA THR A 25 16.32 4.05 0.56
C THR A 25 14.97 3.35 0.33
N TRP A 26 14.96 2.19 -0.33
CA TRP A 26 13.74 1.39 -0.47
C TRP A 26 13.18 0.93 0.89
N ARG A 27 14.02 0.38 1.78
CA ARG A 27 13.59 -0.04 3.13
C ARG A 27 13.08 1.12 3.96
N ALA A 28 13.74 2.28 3.91
CA ALA A 28 13.30 3.47 4.63
C ALA A 28 11.94 3.97 4.13
N GLY A 29 11.74 4.02 2.81
CA GLY A 29 10.46 4.40 2.21
C GLY A 29 9.35 3.40 2.51
N PHE A 30 9.62 2.10 2.36
CA PHE A 30 8.69 1.02 2.70
C PHE A 30 8.29 1.06 4.18
N GLY A 31 9.28 1.22 5.08
CA GLY A 31 9.07 1.34 6.51
C GLY A 31 8.19 2.54 6.86
N PHE A 32 8.50 3.72 6.30
CA PHE A 32 7.67 4.92 6.50
C PHE A 32 6.22 4.71 6.04
N LEU A 33 6.02 4.17 4.83
CA LEU A 33 4.69 3.89 4.29
C LEU A 33 3.92 2.89 5.15
N THR A 34 4.61 1.87 5.67
CA THR A 34 4.03 0.86 6.58
C THR A 34 3.60 1.49 7.90
N VAL A 35 4.44 2.32 8.52
CA VAL A 35 4.09 3.03 9.76
C VAL A 35 2.90 3.96 9.54
N LEU A 36 2.90 4.72 8.44
CA LEU A 36 1.79 5.59 8.09
C LEU A 36 0.48 4.81 7.92
N LEU A 37 0.51 3.67 7.23
CA LEU A 37 -0.64 2.78 7.08
C LEU A 37 -1.14 2.28 8.45
N ILE A 38 -0.24 1.79 9.32
CA ILE A 38 -0.61 1.30 10.66
C ILE A 38 -1.31 2.39 11.47
N ILE A 39 -0.79 3.63 11.45
CA ILE A 39 -1.41 4.76 12.17
C ILE A 39 -2.82 5.03 11.64
N LEU A 40 -2.97 5.14 10.32
CA LEU A 40 -4.26 5.36 9.68
C LEU A 40 -5.25 4.23 10.02
N THR A 41 -4.84 2.97 9.89
CA THR A 41 -5.71 1.83 10.17
C THR A 41 -6.07 1.74 11.66
N THR A 42 -5.15 2.10 12.56
CA THR A 42 -5.44 2.14 14.00
C THR A 42 -6.51 3.17 14.32
N ILE A 43 -6.41 4.38 13.76
CA ILE A 43 -7.44 5.42 13.94
C ILE A 43 -8.77 4.94 13.36
N TRP A 44 -8.78 4.34 12.16
CA TRP A 44 -9.98 3.75 11.57
C TRP A 44 -10.67 2.76 12.54
N ARG A 45 -9.91 1.83 13.11
CA ARG A 45 -10.46 0.83 14.07
C ARG A 45 -11.06 1.45 15.32
N LEU A 46 -10.58 2.61 15.76
CA LEU A 46 -11.13 3.34 16.89
C LEU A 46 -12.42 4.08 16.55
N VAL A 47 -12.59 4.54 15.31
CA VAL A 47 -13.76 5.33 14.88
C VAL A 47 -14.84 4.51 14.17
N GLU A 48 -14.49 3.34 13.61
CA GLU A 48 -15.40 2.42 12.91
C GLU A 48 -16.72 2.13 13.66
N PRO A 49 -16.74 1.94 15.00
CA PRO A 49 -18.00 1.70 15.71
C PRO A 49 -19.04 2.82 15.55
N TYR A 50 -18.61 4.06 15.31
CA TYR A 50 -19.49 5.21 15.10
C TYR A 50 -20.05 5.31 13.67
N ALA A 51 -19.62 4.42 12.77
CA ALA A 51 -20.15 4.34 11.40
C ALA A 51 -21.52 3.64 11.34
N TYR A 52 -21.90 2.89 12.38
CA TYR A 52 -23.20 2.21 12.46
C TYR A 52 -24.24 3.13 13.07
N ARG A 53 -25.37 3.29 12.37
CA ARG A 53 -26.51 4.07 12.86
C ARG A 53 -27.84 3.39 12.52
N GLU A 54 -28.74 3.36 13.50
CA GLU A 54 -30.11 2.93 13.29
C GLU A 54 -30.98 4.07 12.71
N LEU A 55 -31.81 3.74 11.74
CA LEU A 55 -32.73 4.67 11.06
C LEU A 55 -34.09 4.72 11.78
N THR A 56 -34.08 4.89 13.11
CA THR A 56 -35.33 5.01 13.88
C THR A 56 -35.94 6.41 13.74
N PRO A 57 -37.28 6.55 13.74
CA PRO A 57 -37.96 7.83 13.55
C PRO A 57 -37.58 8.92 14.56
N GLN A 58 -37.08 8.55 15.74
CA GLN A 58 -36.67 9.47 16.81
C GLN A 58 -35.23 9.98 16.67
N SER A 59 -34.46 9.48 15.70
CA SER A 59 -33.05 9.82 15.57
C SER A 59 -32.82 11.13 14.79
N SER A 60 -31.98 12.04 15.32
CA SER A 60 -31.66 13.35 14.71
C SER A 60 -31.21 13.21 13.25
N LEU A 61 -31.68 14.03 12.31
CA LEU A 61 -31.27 13.95 10.91
C LEU A 61 -29.74 13.96 10.72
N ILE A 62 -29.01 14.67 11.58
CA ILE A 62 -27.55 14.76 11.54
C ILE A 62 -26.97 14.28 12.88
N ASP A 63 -26.01 13.36 12.79
CA ASP A 63 -25.11 12.99 13.89
C ASP A 63 -23.68 13.36 13.50
N TRP A 64 -23.07 14.27 14.27
CA TRP A 64 -21.72 14.76 14.04
C TRP A 64 -20.66 13.67 14.16
N ARG A 65 -20.88 12.63 14.97
CA ARG A 65 -19.95 11.51 15.14
C ARG A 65 -19.90 10.64 13.88
N THR A 66 -21.07 10.29 13.37
CA THR A 66 -21.19 9.53 12.12
C THR A 66 -20.62 10.34 10.95
N LEU A 67 -20.95 11.63 10.86
CA LEU A 67 -20.39 12.51 9.83
C LEU A 67 -18.86 12.55 9.90
N ALA A 68 -18.29 12.80 11.09
CA ALA A 68 -16.84 12.81 11.28
C ALA A 68 -16.18 11.48 10.92
N THR A 69 -16.83 10.36 11.22
CA THR A 69 -16.35 9.01 10.88
C THR A 69 -16.30 8.79 9.37
N PHE A 70 -17.31 9.22 8.61
CA PHE A 70 -17.30 9.13 7.14
C PHE A 70 -16.31 10.10 6.50
N VAL A 71 -16.17 11.31 7.04
CA VAL A 71 -15.13 12.25 6.61
C VAL A 71 -13.75 11.63 6.81
N TYR A 72 -13.51 11.03 7.97
CA TYR A 72 -12.28 10.30 8.23
C TYR A 72 -12.09 9.12 7.27
N LEU A 73 -13.13 8.31 7.01
CA LEU A 73 -13.09 7.20 6.06
C LEU A 73 -12.69 7.65 4.64
N LEU A 74 -13.18 8.82 4.21
CA LEU A 74 -12.78 9.41 2.93
C LEU A 74 -11.28 9.75 2.90
N PHE A 75 -10.77 10.43 3.93
CA PHE A 75 -9.33 10.72 4.05
C PHE A 75 -8.48 9.46 4.18
N TYR A 76 -8.96 8.48 4.96
CA TYR A 76 -8.33 7.17 5.11
C TYR A 76 -8.19 6.47 3.76
N SER A 77 -9.27 6.43 2.96
CA SER A 77 -9.28 5.80 1.64
C SER A 77 -8.32 6.48 0.68
N LEU A 78 -8.31 7.81 0.64
CA LEU A 78 -7.34 8.59 -0.14
C LEU A 78 -5.91 8.32 0.30
N GLY A 79 -5.67 8.23 1.61
CA GLY A 79 -4.37 7.89 2.18
C GLY A 79 -3.89 6.51 1.77
N VAL A 80 -4.74 5.49 1.82
CA VAL A 80 -4.41 4.12 1.40
C VAL A 80 -4.08 4.06 -0.10
N ILE A 81 -4.86 4.73 -0.95
CA ILE A 81 -4.58 4.82 -2.40
C ILE A 81 -3.23 5.50 -2.63
N PHE A 82 -2.98 6.63 -1.96
CA PHE A 82 -1.72 7.35 -2.07
C PHE A 82 -0.53 6.49 -1.64
N ILE A 83 -0.64 5.76 -0.51
CA ILE A 83 0.37 4.80 -0.04
C ILE A 83 0.62 3.72 -1.10
N GLY A 84 -0.43 3.17 -1.71
CA GLY A 84 -0.31 2.17 -2.78
C GLY A 84 0.45 2.69 -3.99
N ILE A 85 0.14 3.90 -4.46
CA ILE A 85 0.83 4.56 -5.59
C ILE A 85 2.29 4.84 -5.23
N SER A 86 2.56 5.38 -4.04
CA SER A 86 3.92 5.63 -3.55
C SER A 86 4.74 4.34 -3.45
N LEU A 87 4.14 3.26 -2.95
CA LEU A 87 4.78 1.94 -2.87
C LEU A 87 5.10 1.39 -4.25
N TYR A 88 4.18 1.51 -5.20
CA TYR A 88 4.40 1.12 -6.60
C TYR A 88 5.59 1.89 -7.19
N ASN A 89 5.59 3.22 -7.10
CA ASN A 89 6.65 4.05 -7.66
C ASN A 89 8.02 3.77 -7.02
N LEU A 90 8.07 3.62 -5.70
CA LEU A 90 9.28 3.26 -4.96
C LEU A 90 9.83 1.91 -5.42
N SER A 91 8.94 0.91 -5.56
CA SER A 91 9.32 -0.45 -5.94
C SER A 91 9.70 -0.54 -7.42
N ALA A 92 9.02 0.18 -8.30
CA ALA A 92 9.33 0.24 -9.74
C ALA A 92 10.73 0.83 -9.98
N LYS A 93 11.11 1.89 -9.25
CA LYS A 93 12.46 2.46 -9.32
C LYS A 93 13.53 1.47 -8.86
N ARG A 94 13.24 0.71 -7.79
CA ARG A 94 14.17 -0.32 -7.29
C ARG A 94 14.28 -1.51 -8.26
N LEU A 95 13.17 -1.97 -8.84
CA LEU A 95 13.17 -3.01 -9.87
C LEU A 95 13.95 -2.59 -11.11
N ARG A 96 13.83 -1.32 -11.54
CA ARG A 96 14.64 -0.77 -12.63
C ARG A 96 16.13 -0.80 -12.29
N ALA A 97 16.51 -0.43 -11.07
CA ALA A 97 17.89 -0.53 -10.59
C ALA A 97 18.42 -1.98 -10.51
N ARG A 98 17.50 -2.95 -10.43
CA ARG A 98 17.77 -4.39 -10.42
C ARG A 98 17.80 -5.01 -11.84
N GLY A 99 17.47 -4.25 -12.88
CA GLY A 99 17.30 -4.77 -14.25
C GLY A 99 16.09 -5.70 -14.40
N LEU A 100 15.07 -5.55 -13.55
CA LEU A 100 13.86 -6.36 -13.55
C LEU A 100 12.66 -5.60 -14.15
N PRO A 101 11.64 -6.31 -14.67
CA PRO A 101 10.43 -5.68 -15.19
C PRO A 101 9.72 -4.84 -14.12
N THR A 102 9.49 -3.56 -14.41
CA THR A 102 8.87 -2.61 -13.46
C THR A 102 7.42 -2.95 -13.15
N GLY A 103 6.71 -3.67 -14.04
CA GLY A 103 5.34 -4.13 -13.83
C GLY A 103 5.18 -5.01 -12.57
N LEU A 104 6.24 -5.69 -12.14
CA LEU A 104 6.22 -6.50 -10.91
C LEU A 104 6.04 -5.67 -9.63
N ALA A 105 6.27 -4.35 -9.68
CA ALA A 105 5.98 -3.44 -8.56
C ALA A 105 4.49 -3.43 -8.18
N GLY A 106 3.61 -3.79 -9.11
CA GLY A 106 2.17 -3.83 -8.91
C GLY A 106 1.67 -5.06 -8.14
N LEU A 107 2.51 -6.09 -7.93
CA LEU A 107 2.07 -7.35 -7.30
C LEU A 107 1.47 -7.14 -5.91
N VAL A 108 2.11 -6.33 -5.06
CA VAL A 108 1.60 -6.06 -3.71
C VAL A 108 0.33 -5.21 -3.74
N PRO A 109 0.28 -4.03 -4.41
CA PRO A 109 -0.97 -3.26 -4.52
C PRO A 109 -2.14 -4.06 -5.10
N LEU A 110 -1.91 -4.86 -6.15
CA LEU A 110 -2.95 -5.70 -6.75
C LEU A 110 -3.39 -6.81 -5.78
N GLY A 111 -2.45 -7.49 -5.13
CA GLY A 111 -2.76 -8.52 -4.14
C GLY A 111 -3.60 -7.97 -2.98
N VAL A 112 -3.31 -6.76 -2.50
CA VAL A 112 -4.11 -6.08 -1.46
C VAL A 112 -5.53 -5.80 -1.95
N LEU A 113 -5.70 -5.33 -3.19
CA LEU A 113 -7.02 -5.11 -3.76
C LEU A 113 -7.84 -6.40 -3.84
N PHE A 114 -7.24 -7.50 -4.32
CA PHE A 114 -7.92 -8.79 -4.38
C PHE A 114 -8.24 -9.34 -2.99
N SER A 115 -7.31 -9.26 -2.03
CA SER A 115 -7.55 -9.71 -0.64
C SER A 115 -8.66 -8.89 0.02
N GLY A 116 -8.66 -7.56 -0.14
CA GLY A 116 -9.73 -6.70 0.36
C GLY A 116 -11.09 -7.01 -0.27
N ALA A 117 -11.12 -7.22 -1.60
CA ALA A 117 -12.33 -7.62 -2.29
C ALA A 117 -12.85 -8.99 -1.83
N ALA A 118 -11.96 -9.96 -1.64
CA ALA A 118 -12.31 -11.29 -1.16
C ALA A 118 -12.91 -11.24 0.26
N HIS A 119 -12.29 -10.51 1.19
CA HIS A 119 -12.81 -10.33 2.55
C HIS A 119 -14.13 -9.55 2.59
N TRP A 120 -14.34 -8.63 1.66
CA TRP A 120 -15.63 -7.94 1.55
C TRP A 120 -16.71 -8.84 0.95
N LEU A 121 -16.39 -9.61 -0.08
CA LEU A 121 -17.35 -10.41 -0.82
C LEU A 121 -17.74 -11.69 -0.07
N GLN A 122 -16.79 -12.41 0.53
CA GLN A 122 -17.01 -13.75 1.09
C GLN A 122 -18.16 -13.82 2.12
N PRO A 123 -18.33 -12.87 3.05
CA PRO A 123 -19.46 -12.90 4.00
C PRO A 123 -20.83 -12.70 3.35
N ARG A 124 -20.89 -12.15 2.13
CA ARG A 124 -22.14 -11.81 1.41
C ARG A 124 -22.62 -12.90 0.46
N VAL A 125 -21.72 -13.80 0.06
CA VAL A 125 -21.99 -14.91 -0.88
C VAL A 125 -21.36 -16.20 -0.37
N SER A 126 -21.39 -16.41 0.94
CA SER A 126 -20.68 -17.51 1.62
C SER A 126 -21.09 -18.90 1.14
N GLU A 127 -22.33 -19.02 0.69
CA GLU A 127 -22.93 -20.21 0.09
C GLU A 127 -22.32 -20.56 -1.28
N ASN A 128 -21.79 -19.57 -2.01
CA ASN A 128 -21.20 -19.73 -3.34
C ASN A 128 -19.67 -19.66 -3.32
N LEU A 129 -19.09 -18.91 -2.38
CA LEU A 129 -17.66 -18.66 -2.30
C LEU A 129 -17.08 -19.26 -1.01
N SER A 130 -16.39 -20.40 -1.19
CA SER A 130 -15.69 -21.08 -0.10
C SER A 130 -14.67 -20.17 0.58
N HIS A 131 -14.55 -20.28 1.90
CA HIS A 131 -13.54 -19.54 2.67
C HIS A 131 -12.10 -19.82 2.19
N TRP A 132 -11.85 -20.98 1.56
CA TRP A 132 -10.55 -21.31 0.95
C TRP A 132 -10.10 -20.32 -0.12
N TYR A 133 -11.01 -19.63 -0.80
CA TYR A 133 -10.63 -18.58 -1.76
C TYR A 133 -9.98 -17.39 -1.06
N VAL A 134 -10.47 -16.98 0.11
CA VAL A 134 -9.88 -15.89 0.91
C VAL A 134 -8.47 -16.29 1.34
N VAL A 135 -8.33 -17.49 1.91
CA VAL A 135 -7.03 -18.04 2.31
C VAL A 135 -6.04 -18.11 1.14
N GLY A 136 -6.51 -18.54 -0.04
CA GLY A 136 -5.68 -18.61 -1.24
C GLY A 136 -5.19 -17.23 -1.72
N VAL A 137 -6.08 -16.24 -1.75
CA VAL A 137 -5.72 -14.86 -2.13
C VAL A 137 -4.76 -14.24 -1.11
N ASP A 138 -4.97 -14.49 0.18
CA ASP A 138 -4.06 -14.02 1.24
C ASP A 138 -2.69 -14.68 1.14
N ALA A 139 -2.63 -15.99 0.86
CA ALA A 139 -1.37 -16.68 0.65
C ALA A 139 -0.59 -16.10 -0.54
N LEU A 140 -1.27 -15.76 -1.63
CA LEU A 140 -0.66 -15.09 -2.78
C LEU A 140 -0.16 -13.68 -2.43
N LEU A 141 -0.93 -12.92 -1.66
CA LEU A 141 -0.53 -11.60 -1.18
C LEU A 141 0.71 -11.69 -0.27
N VAL A 142 0.71 -12.60 0.71
CA VAL A 142 1.85 -12.83 1.60
C VAL A 142 3.08 -13.23 0.78
N GLY A 143 2.92 -14.13 -0.19
CA GLY A 143 3.99 -14.50 -1.12
C GLY A 143 4.55 -13.30 -1.90
N ALA A 144 3.67 -12.45 -2.43
CA ALA A 144 4.06 -11.23 -3.14
C ALA A 144 4.80 -10.24 -2.22
N VAL A 145 4.36 -10.07 -0.98
CA VAL A 145 5.02 -9.19 0.02
C VAL A 145 6.40 -9.73 0.39
N VAL A 146 6.49 -11.02 0.73
CA VAL A 146 7.76 -11.67 1.08
C VAL A 146 8.75 -11.57 -0.08
N TRP A 147 8.31 -11.92 -1.30
CA TRP A 147 9.15 -11.77 -2.49
C TRP A 147 9.60 -10.33 -2.70
N THR A 148 8.68 -9.36 -2.62
CA THR A 148 8.99 -7.93 -2.79
C THR A 148 10.04 -7.47 -1.78
N VAL A 149 9.88 -7.82 -0.51
CA VAL A 149 10.81 -7.44 0.57
C VAL A 149 12.19 -8.07 0.36
N LEU A 150 12.26 -9.36 0.03
CA LEU A 150 13.52 -10.05 -0.25
C LEU A 150 14.23 -9.49 -1.49
N GLU A 151 13.47 -9.26 -2.56
CA GLU A 151 14.01 -8.84 -3.86
C GLU A 151 14.51 -7.39 -3.84
N LEU A 152 13.77 -6.50 -3.19
CA LEU A 152 14.02 -5.06 -3.24
C LEU A 152 14.79 -4.55 -2.03
N GLY A 153 14.56 -5.16 -0.86
CA GLY A 153 15.13 -4.72 0.41
C GLY A 153 16.49 -5.34 0.76
N PHE A 154 16.78 -6.56 0.28
CA PHE A 154 17.98 -7.29 0.72
C PHE A 154 18.95 -7.66 -0.40
N ARG A 155 18.48 -7.84 -1.64
CA ARG A 155 19.36 -8.17 -2.77
C ARG A 155 20.08 -6.93 -3.30
N GLU A 156 21.36 -7.10 -3.58
CA GLU A 156 22.22 -6.06 -4.14
C GLU A 156 21.84 -5.70 -5.59
N PRO A 157 22.17 -4.48 -6.06
CA PRO A 157 22.03 -4.13 -7.47
C PRO A 157 22.78 -5.15 -8.33
N ARG A 158 22.10 -5.70 -9.35
CA ARG A 158 22.78 -6.56 -10.32
C ARG A 158 23.70 -5.64 -11.12
N ALA A 159 25.01 -5.91 -11.14
CA ALA A 159 25.96 -5.12 -11.92
C ALA A 159 25.45 -5.03 -13.36
N LEU A 160 25.14 -3.81 -13.81
CA LEU A 160 24.94 -3.56 -15.23
C LEU A 160 26.28 -3.89 -15.88
N THR A 161 26.32 -4.91 -16.73
CA THR A 161 27.45 -5.06 -17.66
C THR A 161 27.64 -3.72 -18.35
N PRO A 162 28.85 -3.13 -18.34
CA PRO A 162 29.09 -1.86 -19.00
C PRO A 162 28.63 -2.01 -20.45
N VAL A 163 27.59 -1.26 -20.81
CA VAL A 163 27.18 -1.15 -22.20
C VAL A 163 28.31 -0.37 -22.87
N GLU A 164 29.10 -1.07 -23.66
CA GLU A 164 30.16 -0.48 -24.47
C GLU A 164 29.56 0.69 -25.26
N PRO A 165 30.18 1.88 -25.24
CA PRO A 165 29.70 3.00 -26.03
C PRO A 165 29.73 2.57 -27.49
N ARG A 166 28.55 2.44 -28.11
CA ARG A 166 28.46 2.30 -29.56
C ARG A 166 28.96 3.61 -30.16
N VAL A 167 30.16 3.53 -30.75
CA VAL A 167 30.79 4.55 -31.59
C VAL A 167 29.92 4.81 -32.81
#